data_AF-A0AAU4L3Z0-F1
#
_entry.id   AF-A0AAU4L3Z0-F1
#
_cell.length_a   1.000
_cell.length_b   1.000
_cell.length_c   1.000
_cell.angle_alpha   90.00
_cell.angle_beta   90.00
_cell.angle_gamma   90.00
#
_symmetry.space_group_name_H-M   'P 1'
#
loop_
_entity.id
_entity.type
_entity.pdbx_description
1 polymer ?
#
loop_
_entity_poly.entity_id
_entity_poly.type
_entity_poly.pdbx_seq_one_letter_code
_entity_poly.pdbx_strand_id
1 'polypeptide(L)'
;MKDRSLEALGLDDVPAKQPLTYPGRPTTEPSLLTGDELLQLDVRPVRLGDWYVEERAQQQSLDEALSGLGQVVTGRRHPVIAVGSNASPGQVSHKLTRLGIPATVPMVPVRVRGIGVGCSGHISPAGYVAGTPYVERDAETVLVVTWLDSTQLKAVDDTEFPDYRRAILPGDVFEMTMPSGERLGGAYIYFSAHGVLADPDGMPRPGGGDQSELLAALLAASPRLRELLGPDPAAWVRKAGTDGALREAGTQIFGDEGWVLPQTDFLPYLDDGTELRLYDDLPPLGDSLPPRP
;
A
#
# COMPACT_ATOMS: atom_id res chain seq x y z
N MET A 1 -29.88 -4.93 7.41
CA MET A 1 -28.41 -5.06 7.48
C MET A 1 -27.85 -3.87 6.70
N LYS A 2 -26.80 -3.19 7.19
CA LYS A 2 -26.21 -2.07 6.44
C LYS A 2 -25.56 -2.64 5.17
N ASP A 3 -25.67 -1.94 4.05
CA ASP A 3 -24.95 -2.30 2.83
C ASP A 3 -23.46 -2.04 3.07
N ARG A 4 -22.65 -3.08 2.90
CA ARG A 4 -21.19 -3.06 3.12
C ARG A 4 -20.41 -3.23 1.84
N SER A 5 -21.09 -3.17 0.69
CA SER A 5 -20.42 -3.13 -0.61
C SER A 5 -19.49 -1.92 -0.69
N LEU A 6 -18.36 -2.08 -1.38
CA LEU A 6 -17.41 -1.00 -1.62
C LEU A 6 -18.07 0.17 -2.34
N GLU A 7 -19.03 -0.10 -3.24
CA GLU A 7 -19.81 0.94 -3.92
C GLU A 7 -20.65 1.75 -2.93
N ALA A 8 -21.42 1.09 -2.05
CA ALA A 8 -22.22 1.79 -1.04
C ALA A 8 -21.37 2.59 -0.04
N LEU A 9 -20.12 2.18 0.19
CA LEU A 9 -19.16 2.88 1.04
C LEU A 9 -18.35 3.95 0.29
N GLY A 10 -18.46 4.02 -1.05
CA GLY A 10 -17.67 4.92 -1.90
C GLY A 10 -16.17 4.62 -1.87
N LEU A 11 -15.81 3.34 -1.80
CA LEU A 11 -14.46 2.77 -1.75
C LEU A 11 -14.19 1.81 -2.93
N ASP A 12 -15.02 1.87 -3.98
CA ASP A 12 -14.94 1.05 -5.19
C ASP A 12 -14.02 1.64 -6.27
N ASP A 13 -13.33 2.74 -5.96
CA ASP A 13 -12.39 3.36 -6.88
C ASP A 13 -11.21 2.42 -7.18
N VAL A 14 -10.87 2.32 -8.47
CA VAL A 14 -9.80 1.47 -8.98
C VAL A 14 -8.82 2.34 -9.75
N PRO A 15 -7.75 2.86 -9.11
CA PRO A 15 -6.69 3.63 -9.76
C PRO A 15 -6.14 3.00 -11.04
N ALA A 16 -6.05 1.67 -11.11
CA ALA A 16 -5.62 0.97 -12.33
C ALA A 16 -6.56 1.19 -13.53
N LYS A 17 -7.84 1.51 -13.30
CA LYS A 17 -8.84 1.86 -14.34
C LYS A 17 -9.06 3.36 -14.46
N GLN A 18 -8.86 4.10 -13.37
CA GLN A 18 -9.04 5.55 -13.31
C GLN A 18 -7.76 6.20 -12.76
N PRO A 19 -6.71 6.36 -13.57
CA PRO A 19 -5.36 6.67 -13.06
C PRO A 19 -5.26 7.97 -12.27
N LEU A 20 -6.12 8.94 -12.56
CA LEU A 20 -6.18 10.22 -11.83
C LEU A 20 -6.78 10.10 -10.43
N THR A 21 -7.37 8.96 -10.06
CA THR A 21 -7.83 8.70 -8.69
C THR A 21 -6.74 8.08 -7.82
N TYR A 22 -5.53 7.82 -8.34
CA TYR A 22 -4.42 7.31 -7.56
C TYR A 22 -4.13 8.22 -6.33
N PRO A 23 -3.78 7.66 -5.15
CA PRO A 23 -3.63 6.23 -4.81
C PRO A 23 -4.93 5.47 -4.60
N GLY A 24 -6.07 6.15 -4.70
CA GLY A 24 -7.38 5.66 -4.32
C GLY A 24 -7.67 5.88 -2.84
N ARG A 25 -8.91 5.60 -2.42
CA ARG A 25 -9.34 5.86 -1.04
C ARG A 25 -8.91 4.72 -0.12
N PRO A 26 -8.07 4.99 0.90
CA PRO A 26 -7.69 3.97 1.87
C PRO A 26 -8.85 3.62 2.79
N THR A 27 -8.82 2.43 3.41
CA THR A 27 -9.67 2.19 4.58
C THR A 27 -9.23 3.10 5.73
N THR A 28 -10.19 3.72 6.41
CA THR A 28 -9.93 4.59 7.58
C THR A 28 -10.17 3.89 8.91
N GLU A 29 -10.80 2.70 8.87
CA GLU A 29 -11.13 1.90 10.04
C GLU A 29 -10.61 0.47 9.85
N PRO A 30 -10.26 -0.24 10.92
CA PRO A 30 -9.92 -1.65 10.85
C PRO A 30 -11.04 -2.47 10.21
N SER A 31 -10.70 -3.19 9.15
CA SER A 31 -11.69 -3.84 8.31
C SER A 31 -11.17 -5.15 7.73
N LEU A 32 -12.10 -6.03 7.36
CA LEU A 32 -11.87 -7.21 6.56
C LEU A 32 -12.52 -6.99 5.19
N LEU A 33 -11.70 -6.89 4.14
CA LEU A 33 -12.17 -6.96 2.76
C LEU A 33 -12.61 -8.40 2.47
N THR A 34 -13.79 -8.60 1.89
CA THR A 34 -14.30 -9.89 1.41
C THR A 34 -14.99 -9.72 0.06
N GLY A 35 -14.27 -10.00 -1.03
CA GLY A 35 -14.78 -9.78 -2.37
C GLY A 35 -14.91 -8.29 -2.64
N ASP A 36 -16.14 -7.82 -2.78
CA ASP A 36 -16.53 -6.41 -2.95
C ASP A 36 -17.20 -5.83 -1.70
N GLU A 37 -17.09 -6.49 -0.54
CA GLU A 37 -17.57 -5.97 0.75
C GLU A 37 -16.43 -5.60 1.69
N LEU A 38 -16.65 -4.59 2.54
CA LEU A 38 -15.73 -4.18 3.60
C LEU A 38 -16.42 -4.28 4.97
N LEU A 39 -16.07 -5.31 5.73
CA LEU A 39 -16.64 -5.60 7.04
C LEU A 39 -15.80 -4.96 8.15
N GLN A 40 -16.42 -4.22 9.07
CA GLN A 40 -15.71 -3.58 10.17
C GLN A 40 -15.21 -4.61 11.21
N LEU A 41 -14.04 -4.34 11.77
CA LEU A 41 -13.45 -5.10 12.86
C LEU A 41 -13.57 -4.32 14.17
N ASP A 42 -14.09 -4.99 15.19
CA ASP A 42 -14.10 -4.53 16.57
C ASP A 42 -12.74 -4.82 17.21
N VAL A 43 -12.01 -3.74 17.49
CA VAL A 43 -10.65 -3.76 18.00
C VAL A 43 -10.63 -4.20 19.46
N ARG A 44 -9.80 -5.20 19.76
CA ARG A 44 -9.58 -5.72 21.10
C ARG A 44 -8.10 -5.64 21.46
N PRO A 45 -7.71 -5.48 22.74
CA PRO A 45 -6.31 -5.45 23.17
C PRO A 45 -5.68 -6.86 23.17
N VAL A 46 -5.78 -7.52 22.04
CA VAL A 46 -5.29 -8.86 21.71
C VAL A 46 -4.77 -8.84 20.28
N ARG A 47 -4.16 -9.95 19.84
CA ARG A 47 -3.66 -10.14 18.48
C ARG A 47 -4.81 -10.03 17.46
N LEU A 48 -4.48 -9.65 16.23
CA LEU A 48 -5.46 -9.38 15.17
C LEU A 48 -6.48 -10.51 14.95
N GLY A 49 -6.05 -11.78 15.00
CA GLY A 49 -6.94 -12.94 14.79
C GLY A 49 -8.07 -13.06 15.80
N ASP A 50 -7.87 -12.51 17.00
CA ASP A 50 -8.82 -12.55 18.12
C ASP A 50 -9.75 -11.31 18.14
N TRP A 51 -9.65 -10.40 17.16
CA TRP A 51 -10.60 -9.29 17.00
C TRP A 51 -11.92 -9.79 16.45
N TYR A 52 -13.02 -9.06 16.67
CA TYR A 52 -14.34 -9.51 16.25
C TYR A 52 -14.77 -8.87 14.92
N VAL A 53 -15.50 -9.62 14.10
CA VAL A 53 -16.14 -9.07 12.89
C VAL A 53 -17.54 -8.59 13.27
N GLU A 54 -17.77 -7.27 13.29
CA GLU A 54 -18.96 -6.67 13.94
C GLU A 54 -20.32 -7.09 13.34
N GLU A 55 -20.38 -7.44 12.06
CA GLU A 55 -21.66 -7.54 11.35
C GLU A 55 -22.00 -8.94 10.82
N ARG A 56 -21.28 -9.98 11.23
CA ARG A 56 -21.77 -11.35 10.99
C ARG A 56 -22.91 -11.67 11.95
N ALA A 57 -23.87 -12.47 11.50
CA ALA A 57 -25.04 -12.90 12.28
C ALA A 57 -24.68 -13.58 13.63
N GLN A 58 -23.42 -13.98 13.80
CA GLN A 58 -22.81 -14.44 15.04
C GLN A 58 -21.53 -13.63 15.26
N GLN A 59 -21.30 -13.14 16.48
CA GLN A 59 -20.01 -12.57 16.87
C GLN A 59 -18.95 -13.68 16.77
N GLN A 60 -18.08 -13.56 15.78
CA GLN A 60 -16.97 -14.47 15.53
C GLN A 60 -15.68 -13.67 15.54
N SER A 61 -14.62 -14.30 16.06
CA SER A 61 -13.27 -13.78 15.89
C SER A 61 -12.90 -13.72 14.40
N LEU A 62 -11.92 -12.90 14.05
CA LEU A 62 -11.46 -12.74 12.68
C LEU A 62 -10.93 -14.08 12.13
N ASP A 63 -10.18 -14.84 12.93
CA ASP A 63 -9.68 -16.15 12.50
C ASP A 63 -10.79 -17.19 12.31
N GLU A 64 -11.85 -17.17 13.11
CA GLU A 64 -13.05 -18.00 12.88
C GLU A 64 -13.77 -17.58 11.59
N ALA A 65 -13.90 -16.27 11.34
CA ALA A 65 -14.54 -15.75 10.14
C ALA A 65 -13.75 -16.12 8.87
N LEU A 66 -12.41 -16.00 8.91
CA LEU A 66 -11.51 -16.43 7.84
C LEU A 66 -11.60 -17.93 7.59
N SER A 67 -11.55 -18.74 8.66
CA SER A 67 -11.67 -20.20 8.56
C SER A 67 -13.02 -20.62 7.97
N GLY A 68 -14.12 -19.96 8.37
CA GLY A 68 -15.44 -20.21 7.81
C GLY A 68 -15.58 -19.85 6.33
N LEU A 69 -14.73 -18.95 5.81
CA LEU A 69 -14.60 -18.63 4.39
C LEU A 69 -13.61 -19.55 3.64
N GLY A 70 -13.02 -20.54 4.33
CA GLY A 70 -11.96 -21.39 3.78
C GLY A 70 -10.65 -20.63 3.50
N GLN A 71 -10.42 -19.51 4.19
CA GLN A 71 -9.27 -18.64 4.02
C GLN A 71 -8.23 -18.87 5.12
N VAL A 72 -6.98 -18.53 4.82
CA VAL A 72 -5.86 -18.61 5.77
C VAL A 72 -6.09 -17.65 6.95
N VAL A 73 -5.87 -18.12 8.18
CA VAL A 73 -5.96 -17.32 9.42
C VAL A 73 -4.87 -16.25 9.51
N THR A 74 -5.08 -15.22 10.33
CA THR A 74 -4.20 -14.04 10.43
C THR A 74 -2.74 -14.37 10.78
N GLY A 75 -2.51 -15.28 11.72
CA GLY A 75 -1.17 -15.68 12.16
C GLY A 75 -0.29 -16.29 11.05
N ARG A 76 -0.92 -16.80 9.99
CA ARG A 76 -0.29 -17.43 8.83
C ARG A 76 -0.29 -16.51 7.59
N ARG A 77 -0.48 -15.21 7.80
CA ARG A 77 -0.42 -14.15 6.78
C ARG A 77 0.80 -13.26 6.98
N HIS A 78 1.09 -12.46 5.97
CA HIS A 78 2.22 -11.53 5.92
C HIS A 78 1.71 -10.10 6.10
N PRO A 79 2.14 -9.37 7.13
CA PRO A 79 1.81 -7.96 7.29
C PRO A 79 2.59 -7.13 6.25
N VAL A 80 1.88 -6.28 5.49
CA VAL A 80 2.45 -5.43 4.44
C VAL A 80 1.94 -4.00 4.58
N ILE A 81 2.84 -3.04 4.79
CA ILE A 81 2.57 -1.61 4.79
C ILE A 81 2.27 -1.15 3.35
N ALA A 82 1.14 -0.48 3.17
CA ALA A 82 0.74 0.11 1.88
C ALA A 82 0.86 1.64 1.92
N VAL A 83 1.75 2.17 1.08
CA VAL A 83 1.96 3.63 0.89
C VAL A 83 1.31 4.18 -0.40
N GLY A 84 0.53 3.33 -1.08
CA GLY A 84 -0.05 3.62 -2.37
C GLY A 84 -1.33 2.83 -2.56
N SER A 85 -1.60 2.39 -3.79
CA SER A 85 -2.89 1.83 -4.15
C SER A 85 -3.27 0.51 -3.48
N ASN A 86 -2.32 -0.21 -2.87
CA ASN A 86 -2.61 -1.36 -2.02
C ASN A 86 -3.30 -0.99 -0.69
N ALA A 87 -3.41 0.31 -0.35
CA ALA A 87 -4.21 0.78 0.77
C ALA A 87 -5.70 0.89 0.42
N SER A 88 -6.05 0.96 -0.88
CA SER A 88 -7.42 1.08 -1.37
C SER A 88 -8.11 -0.30 -1.47
N PRO A 89 -9.23 -0.51 -0.75
CA PRO A 89 -9.98 -1.76 -0.85
C PRO A 89 -10.48 -2.07 -2.26
N GLY A 90 -10.98 -1.07 -2.99
CA GLY A 90 -11.41 -1.20 -4.40
C GLY A 90 -10.29 -1.66 -5.31
N GLN A 91 -9.10 -1.08 -5.16
CA GLN A 91 -7.93 -1.52 -5.92
C GLN A 91 -7.51 -2.96 -5.59
N VAL A 92 -7.44 -3.31 -4.31
CA VAL A 92 -7.04 -4.66 -3.86
C VAL A 92 -8.06 -5.70 -4.33
N SER A 93 -9.35 -5.42 -4.16
CA SER A 93 -10.45 -6.26 -4.64
C SER A 93 -10.34 -6.49 -6.14
N HIS A 94 -10.20 -5.42 -6.93
CA HIS A 94 -10.06 -5.53 -8.38
C HIS A 94 -8.81 -6.33 -8.78
N LYS A 95 -7.68 -6.09 -8.12
CA LYS A 95 -6.40 -6.77 -8.41
C LYS A 95 -6.53 -8.27 -8.22
N LEU A 96 -7.03 -8.72 -7.06
CA LEU A 96 -7.12 -10.13 -6.69
C LEU A 96 -8.21 -10.87 -7.50
N THR A 97 -9.41 -10.28 -7.61
CA THR A 97 -10.52 -10.91 -8.34
C THR A 97 -10.21 -11.09 -9.82
N ARG A 98 -9.53 -10.12 -10.46
CA ARG A 98 -9.07 -10.23 -11.85
C ARG A 98 -8.11 -11.41 -12.07
N LEU A 99 -7.36 -11.80 -11.03
CA LEU A 99 -6.42 -12.93 -11.05
C LEU A 99 -7.08 -14.25 -10.62
N GLY A 100 -8.39 -14.25 -10.32
CA GLY A 100 -9.09 -15.42 -9.79
C GLY A 100 -8.71 -15.77 -8.35
N ILE A 101 -8.10 -14.82 -7.62
CA ILE A 101 -7.70 -14.99 -6.23
C ILE A 101 -8.78 -14.41 -5.32
N PRO A 102 -9.22 -15.10 -4.25
CA PRO A 102 -10.15 -14.54 -3.29
C PRO A 102 -9.64 -13.22 -2.69
N ALA A 103 -10.44 -12.16 -2.83
CA ALA A 103 -10.17 -10.86 -2.21
C ALA A 103 -10.60 -10.88 -0.74
N THR A 104 -9.96 -11.71 0.08
CA THR A 104 -10.18 -11.75 1.53
C THR A 104 -8.93 -11.29 2.27
N VAL A 105 -8.94 -10.04 2.73
CA VAL A 105 -7.74 -9.35 3.25
C VAL A 105 -8.10 -8.49 4.47
N PRO A 106 -7.54 -8.76 5.66
CA PRO A 106 -7.56 -7.81 6.76
C PRO A 106 -6.75 -6.55 6.41
N MET A 107 -7.34 -5.37 6.63
CA MET A 107 -6.76 -4.06 6.34
C MET A 107 -6.91 -3.18 7.58
N VAL A 108 -5.79 -2.72 8.15
CA VAL A 108 -5.79 -1.98 9.42
C VAL A 108 -4.99 -0.69 9.27
N PRO A 109 -5.56 0.48 9.61
CA PRO A 109 -4.78 1.71 9.77
C PRO A 109 -3.85 1.57 10.98
N VAL A 110 -2.54 1.67 10.75
CA VAL A 110 -1.48 1.52 11.76
C VAL A 110 -0.69 2.79 11.86
N ARG A 111 -0.38 3.23 13.08
CA ARG A 111 0.53 4.36 13.29
C ARG A 111 1.96 3.90 13.09
N VAL A 112 2.64 4.46 12.11
CA VAL A 112 4.00 4.09 11.69
C VAL A 112 4.93 5.29 11.87
N ARG A 113 6.09 5.07 12.50
CA ARG A 113 7.13 6.08 12.67
C ARG A 113 8.34 5.81 11.78
N GLY A 114 9.03 6.86 11.38
CA GLY A 114 10.27 6.75 10.61
C GLY A 114 10.09 6.65 9.09
N ILE A 115 8.85 6.79 8.60
CA ILE A 115 8.50 6.62 7.19
C ILE A 115 7.66 7.81 6.71
N GLY A 116 8.16 8.49 5.68
CA GLY A 116 7.40 9.42 4.85
C GLY A 116 6.87 8.74 3.58
N VAL A 117 5.86 9.33 2.95
CA VAL A 117 5.30 8.87 1.67
C VAL A 117 5.64 9.89 0.59
N GLY A 118 6.40 9.46 -0.41
CA GLY A 118 6.82 10.28 -1.55
C GLY A 118 6.28 9.76 -2.88
N CYS A 119 6.56 10.49 -3.95
CA CYS A 119 6.27 10.05 -5.32
C CYS A 119 7.44 9.25 -5.89
N SER A 120 7.16 8.14 -6.56
CA SER A 120 8.17 7.31 -7.20
C SER A 120 8.78 8.00 -8.41
N GLY A 121 10.07 7.78 -8.64
CA GLY A 121 10.83 8.28 -9.79
C GLY A 121 10.47 7.66 -11.15
N HIS A 122 9.28 7.08 -11.32
CA HIS A 122 8.82 6.54 -12.59
C HIS A 122 7.33 6.76 -12.84
N ILE A 123 6.94 6.63 -14.11
CA ILE A 123 5.55 6.62 -14.54
C ILE A 123 5.08 5.17 -14.60
N SER A 124 4.05 4.85 -13.83
CA SER A 124 3.50 3.49 -13.73
C SER A 124 2.76 3.08 -15.01
N PRO A 125 2.52 1.77 -15.26
CA PRO A 125 1.89 1.28 -16.49
C PRO A 125 0.53 1.92 -16.82
N ALA A 126 -0.25 2.31 -15.81
CA ALA A 126 -1.54 2.98 -15.98
C ALA A 126 -1.40 4.51 -16.26
N GLY A 127 -0.19 5.05 -16.27
CA GLY A 127 0.11 6.45 -16.59
C GLY A 127 0.17 7.41 -15.40
N TYR A 128 -0.22 6.99 -14.19
CA TYR A 128 0.01 7.76 -12.97
C TYR A 128 1.47 7.66 -12.49
N VAL A 129 1.85 8.51 -11.56
CA VAL A 129 3.10 8.43 -10.78
C VAL A 129 2.73 7.87 -9.40
N ALA A 130 3.22 6.68 -9.10
CA ALA A 130 2.88 5.95 -7.88
C ALA A 130 3.59 6.50 -6.63
N GLY A 131 3.09 6.15 -5.45
CA GLY A 131 3.72 6.42 -4.17
C GLY A 131 4.83 5.42 -3.84
N THR A 132 5.87 5.88 -3.15
CA THR A 132 6.97 5.07 -2.60
C THR A 132 7.30 5.61 -1.21
N PRO A 133 7.68 4.77 -0.22
CA PRO A 133 8.12 5.26 1.07
C PRO A 133 9.44 6.03 0.94
N TYR A 134 9.85 6.77 1.95
CA TYR A 134 11.25 7.16 2.20
C TYR A 134 11.48 7.23 3.70
N VAL A 135 12.74 7.15 4.13
CA VAL A 135 13.05 7.24 5.56
C VAL A 135 12.97 8.69 6.01
N GLU A 136 12.10 8.95 6.98
CA GLU A 136 11.96 10.24 7.64
C GLU A 136 11.82 9.99 9.14
N ARG A 137 12.92 10.09 9.87
CA ARG A 137 13.02 9.59 11.27
C ARG A 137 12.02 10.22 12.22
N ASP A 138 11.68 11.48 12.00
CA ASP A 138 10.77 12.23 12.85
C ASP A 138 9.31 12.14 12.39
N ALA A 139 9.05 11.56 11.21
CA ALA A 139 7.69 11.39 10.70
C ALA A 139 6.93 10.35 11.51
N GLU A 140 5.65 10.65 11.71
CA GLU A 140 4.64 9.72 12.20
C GLU A 140 3.42 9.82 11.29
N THR A 141 3.07 8.71 10.64
CA THR A 141 1.98 8.64 9.66
C THR A 141 1.08 7.45 9.97
N VAL A 142 -0.22 7.57 9.71
CA VAL A 142 -1.13 6.43 9.73
C VAL A 142 -1.15 5.81 8.34
N LEU A 143 -0.65 4.57 8.23
CA LEU A 143 -0.59 3.81 6.98
C LEU A 143 -1.43 2.54 7.11
N VAL A 144 -2.09 2.12 6.04
CA VAL A 144 -2.81 0.85 6.02
C VAL A 144 -1.79 -0.28 5.97
N VAL A 145 -1.88 -1.20 6.92
CA VAL A 145 -1.20 -2.50 6.87
C VAL A 145 -2.22 -3.54 6.43
N THR A 146 -1.85 -4.37 5.47
CA THR A 146 -2.65 -5.48 4.96
C THR A 146 -2.06 -6.81 5.41
N TRP A 147 -2.90 -7.80 5.70
CA TRP A 147 -2.46 -9.17 5.99
C TRP A 147 -2.76 -10.07 4.79
N LEU A 148 -1.74 -10.29 3.96
CA LEU A 148 -1.85 -11.09 2.75
C LEU A 148 -1.47 -12.54 3.04
N ASP A 149 -2.24 -13.51 2.55
CA ASP A 149 -1.73 -14.88 2.50
C ASP A 149 -0.62 -14.99 1.42
N SER A 150 0.09 -16.13 1.38
CA SER A 150 1.22 -16.28 0.47
C SER A 150 0.84 -16.21 -1.01
N THR A 151 -0.38 -16.61 -1.38
CA THR A 151 -0.89 -16.50 -2.77
C THR A 151 -1.17 -15.05 -3.12
N GLN A 152 -1.83 -14.31 -2.22
CA GLN A 152 -2.12 -12.89 -2.37
C GLN A 152 -0.83 -12.05 -2.40
N LEU A 153 0.14 -12.34 -1.51
CA LEU A 153 1.43 -11.66 -1.48
C LEU A 153 2.20 -11.88 -2.78
N LYS A 154 2.25 -13.12 -3.28
CA LYS A 154 2.85 -13.41 -4.58
C LYS A 154 2.17 -12.64 -5.72
N ALA A 155 0.85 -12.51 -5.69
CA ALA A 155 0.13 -11.74 -6.69
C ALA A 155 0.46 -10.25 -6.63
N VAL A 156 0.75 -9.70 -5.44
CA VAL A 156 1.28 -8.35 -5.30
C VAL A 156 2.69 -8.29 -5.89
N ASP A 157 3.61 -9.18 -5.50
CA ASP A 157 4.98 -9.24 -6.05
C ASP A 157 5.01 -9.24 -7.57
N ASP A 158 4.22 -10.10 -8.20
CA ASP A 158 4.14 -10.25 -9.65
C ASP A 158 3.64 -8.96 -10.35
N THR A 159 2.98 -8.05 -9.62
CA THR A 159 2.53 -6.74 -10.13
C THR A 159 3.46 -5.58 -9.80
N GLU A 160 4.24 -5.68 -8.73
CA GLU A 160 5.12 -4.60 -8.26
C GLU A 160 6.53 -4.73 -8.88
N PHE A 161 6.99 -5.94 -9.19
CA PHE A 161 8.32 -6.17 -9.76
C PHE A 161 8.33 -6.01 -11.29
N PRO A 162 9.40 -5.41 -11.88
CA PRO A 162 10.67 -5.00 -11.26
C PRO A 162 10.72 -3.53 -10.78
N ASP A 163 9.63 -2.76 -10.93
CA ASP A 163 9.62 -1.32 -10.66
C ASP A 163 9.71 -0.99 -9.16
N TYR A 164 9.42 -1.96 -8.32
CA TYR A 164 9.59 -1.94 -6.87
C TYR A 164 10.47 -3.10 -6.39
N ARG A 165 10.95 -2.96 -5.16
CA ARG A 165 11.60 -3.99 -4.36
C ARG A 165 10.85 -4.14 -3.05
N ARG A 166 10.92 -5.31 -2.44
CA ARG A 166 10.31 -5.56 -1.13
C ARG A 166 11.39 -5.58 -0.04
N ALA A 167 11.12 -4.89 1.05
CA ALA A 167 11.92 -4.93 2.27
C ALA A 167 11.05 -5.43 3.44
N ILE A 168 11.68 -6.01 4.46
CA ILE A 168 11.06 -6.31 5.75
C ILE A 168 11.58 -5.34 6.81
N LEU A 169 10.70 -4.45 7.27
CA LEU A 169 11.04 -3.45 8.25
C LEU A 169 10.91 -4.04 9.66
N PRO A 170 11.97 -4.01 10.48
CA PRO A 170 11.92 -4.49 11.85
C PRO A 170 11.25 -3.43 12.75
N GLY A 171 10.36 -3.88 13.63
CA GLY A 171 9.52 -2.98 14.42
C GLY A 171 10.23 -2.22 15.54
N ASP A 172 11.44 -2.65 15.90
CA ASP A 172 12.32 -1.98 16.86
C ASP A 172 13.09 -0.81 16.23
N VAL A 173 13.16 -0.76 14.90
CA VAL A 173 13.70 0.37 14.13
C VAL A 173 12.58 1.26 13.60
N PHE A 174 11.52 0.66 13.05
CA PHE A 174 10.35 1.36 12.50
C PHE A 174 9.14 1.04 13.36
N GLU A 175 8.82 1.91 14.31
CA GLU A 175 7.73 1.64 15.23
C GLU A 175 6.39 1.58 14.50
N MET A 176 5.67 0.47 14.67
CA MET A 176 4.36 0.22 14.09
C MET A 176 3.39 -0.14 15.21
N THR A 177 2.44 0.74 15.51
CA THR A 177 1.48 0.54 16.59
C THR A 177 0.07 0.38 16.05
N MET A 178 -0.49 -0.80 16.31
CA MET A 178 -1.86 -1.16 15.97
C MET A 178 -2.87 -0.43 16.84
N PRO A 179 -4.13 -0.27 16.39
CA PRO A 179 -5.22 0.23 17.22
C PRO A 179 -5.46 -0.54 18.53
N SER A 180 -5.08 -1.83 18.59
CA SER A 180 -5.14 -2.64 19.82
C SER A 180 -4.11 -2.27 20.88
N GLY A 181 -3.11 -1.45 20.54
CA GLY A 181 -1.92 -1.20 21.34
C GLY A 181 -0.74 -2.14 21.01
N GLU A 182 -0.96 -3.18 20.21
CA GLU A 182 0.12 -4.06 19.75
C GLU A 182 1.19 -3.28 18.99
N ARG A 183 2.46 -3.46 19.38
CA ARG A 183 3.62 -3.00 18.60
C ARG A 183 4.09 -4.15 17.72
N LEU A 184 3.95 -4.03 16.40
CA LEU A 184 4.30 -5.11 15.47
C LEU A 184 5.80 -5.40 15.51
N GLY A 185 6.18 -6.69 15.48
CA GLY A 185 7.58 -7.13 15.39
C GLY A 185 8.26 -6.82 14.06
N GLY A 186 7.47 -6.67 12.99
CA GLY A 186 7.93 -6.26 11.67
C GLY A 186 6.79 -6.24 10.65
N ALA A 187 7.04 -5.63 9.50
CA ALA A 187 6.13 -5.69 8.35
C ALA A 187 6.89 -5.49 7.04
N TYR A 188 6.37 -6.08 5.98
CA TYR A 188 6.88 -5.85 4.63
C TYR A 188 6.49 -4.47 4.11
N ILE A 189 7.30 -3.92 3.22
CA ILE A 189 6.99 -2.70 2.47
C ILE A 189 7.56 -2.81 1.06
N TYR A 190 6.87 -2.21 0.09
CA TYR A 190 7.39 -2.05 -1.26
C TYR A 190 7.95 -0.65 -1.43
N PHE A 191 9.15 -0.57 -2.00
CA PHE A 191 9.82 0.69 -2.28
C PHE A 191 10.37 0.71 -3.71
N SER A 192 10.42 1.89 -4.31
CA SER A 192 10.70 2.02 -5.73
C SER A 192 12.14 1.66 -6.07
N ALA A 193 12.31 0.89 -7.16
CA ALA A 193 13.61 0.68 -7.78
C ALA A 193 14.12 1.91 -8.55
N HIS A 194 13.24 2.91 -8.76
CA HIS A 194 13.49 4.13 -9.54
C HIS A 194 13.73 5.37 -8.67
N GLY A 195 13.87 5.19 -7.35
CA GLY A 195 14.07 6.31 -6.43
C GLY A 195 12.78 7.07 -6.11
N VAL A 196 12.96 8.25 -5.51
CA VAL A 196 11.87 9.14 -5.08
C VAL A 196 12.02 10.47 -5.80
N LEU A 197 10.92 11.02 -6.32
CA LEU A 197 10.93 12.36 -6.90
C LEU A 197 11.29 13.39 -5.83
N ALA A 198 12.09 14.37 -6.19
CA ALA A 198 12.41 15.54 -5.39
C ALA A 198 11.50 16.71 -5.79
N ASP A 199 11.15 17.54 -4.80
CA ASP A 199 10.71 18.90 -5.06
C ASP A 199 11.90 19.83 -5.31
N PRO A 200 11.66 21.06 -5.81
CA PRO A 200 12.72 22.02 -6.12
C PRO A 200 13.63 22.40 -4.94
N ASP A 201 13.20 22.18 -3.71
CA ASP A 201 13.99 22.35 -2.49
C ASP A 201 14.93 21.17 -2.18
N GLY A 202 14.88 20.12 -3.00
CA GLY A 202 15.69 18.91 -2.87
C GLY A 202 15.12 17.88 -1.89
N MET A 203 13.96 18.14 -1.29
CA MET A 203 13.28 17.20 -0.41
C MET A 203 12.45 16.21 -1.21
N PRO A 204 12.18 15.00 -0.69
CA PRO A 204 11.24 14.07 -1.31
C PRO A 204 9.88 14.73 -1.55
N ARG A 205 9.43 14.73 -2.79
CA ARG A 205 8.12 15.25 -3.19
C ARG A 205 7.02 14.41 -2.51
N PRO A 206 6.08 15.03 -1.76
CA PRO A 206 5.02 14.32 -1.06
C PRO A 206 4.14 13.48 -1.99
N GLY A 207 3.86 12.24 -1.57
CA GLY A 207 2.92 11.33 -2.22
C GLY A 207 1.56 11.25 -1.53
N GLY A 208 0.61 10.56 -2.15
CA GLY A 208 -0.72 10.31 -1.59
C GLY A 208 -1.72 11.47 -1.70
N GLY A 209 -1.32 12.61 -2.29
CA GLY A 209 -2.19 13.75 -2.61
C GLY A 209 -2.96 13.59 -3.93
N ASP A 210 -3.48 14.70 -4.46
CA ASP A 210 -4.22 14.70 -5.73
C ASP A 210 -3.30 14.43 -6.93
N GLN A 211 -3.61 13.36 -7.67
CA GLN A 211 -2.80 12.93 -8.82
C GLN A 211 -2.80 13.96 -9.96
N SER A 212 -3.92 14.66 -10.18
CA SER A 212 -4.03 15.66 -11.25
C SER A 212 -3.18 16.88 -10.94
N GLU A 213 -3.16 17.33 -9.68
CA GLU A 213 -2.30 18.41 -9.21
C GLU A 213 -0.81 18.05 -9.34
N LEU A 214 -0.42 16.84 -8.94
CA LEU A 214 0.94 16.33 -9.12
C LEU A 214 1.38 16.36 -10.59
N LEU A 215 0.57 15.79 -11.48
CA LEU A 215 0.89 15.72 -12.90
C LEU A 215 0.92 17.12 -13.54
N ALA A 216 0.01 18.01 -13.15
CA ALA A 216 0.01 19.39 -13.61
C ALA A 216 1.30 20.12 -13.18
N ALA A 217 1.76 19.91 -11.95
CA ALA A 217 3.01 20.47 -11.46
C ALA A 217 4.24 19.95 -12.23
N LEU A 218 4.31 18.64 -12.52
CA LEU A 218 5.38 18.05 -13.34
C LEU A 218 5.39 18.61 -14.76
N LEU A 219 4.21 18.72 -15.39
CA LEU A 219 4.04 19.34 -16.71
C LEU A 219 4.39 20.82 -16.72
N ALA A 220 4.14 21.54 -15.64
CA ALA A 220 4.53 22.94 -15.49
C ALA A 220 6.06 23.09 -15.44
N ALA A 221 6.73 22.18 -14.73
CA ALA A 221 8.16 22.21 -14.47
C ALA A 221 9.05 21.74 -15.65
N SER A 222 8.57 20.84 -16.53
CA SER A 222 9.36 20.40 -17.71
C SER A 222 8.62 20.61 -19.04
N PRO A 223 9.13 21.50 -19.91
CA PRO A 223 8.66 21.62 -21.28
C PRO A 223 8.77 20.30 -22.08
N ARG A 224 9.80 19.48 -21.81
CA ARG A 224 10.01 18.18 -22.46
C ARG A 224 8.88 17.21 -22.12
N LEU A 225 8.47 17.14 -20.86
CA LEU A 225 7.31 16.34 -20.45
C LEU A 225 6.02 16.82 -21.11
N ARG A 226 5.82 18.14 -21.21
CA ARG A 226 4.62 18.72 -21.84
C ARG A 226 4.54 18.42 -23.33
N GLU A 227 5.66 18.47 -24.04
CA GLU A 227 5.73 18.11 -25.45
C GLU A 227 5.42 16.61 -25.64
N LEU A 228 6.05 15.75 -24.84
CA LEU A 228 5.93 14.29 -24.94
C LEU A 228 4.54 13.80 -24.53
N LEU A 229 4.11 14.13 -23.32
CA LEU A 229 2.94 13.56 -22.65
C LEU A 229 1.68 14.41 -22.81
N GLY A 230 1.82 15.64 -23.33
CA GLY A 230 0.70 16.52 -23.63
C GLY A 230 0.51 17.64 -22.60
N PRO A 231 -0.49 18.52 -22.83
CA PRO A 231 -0.60 19.78 -22.11
C PRO A 231 -1.18 19.67 -20.69
N ASP A 232 -1.86 18.56 -20.38
CA ASP A 232 -2.65 18.40 -19.16
C ASP A 232 -2.56 16.97 -18.59
N PRO A 233 -2.96 16.77 -17.31
CA PRO A 233 -2.94 15.45 -16.67
C PRO A 233 -3.72 14.36 -17.40
N ALA A 234 -4.83 14.71 -18.06
CA ALA A 234 -5.63 13.73 -18.79
C ALA A 234 -4.90 13.26 -20.05
N ALA A 235 -4.24 14.16 -20.78
CA ALA A 235 -3.38 13.83 -21.90
C ALA A 235 -2.18 12.96 -21.47
N TRP A 236 -1.55 13.33 -20.35
CA TRP A 236 -0.46 12.57 -19.74
C TRP A 236 -0.88 11.12 -19.52
N VAL A 237 -1.95 10.90 -18.76
CA VAL A 237 -2.42 9.57 -18.38
C VAL A 237 -2.79 8.75 -19.61
N ARG A 238 -3.53 9.36 -20.57
CA ARG A 238 -3.91 8.65 -21.80
C ARG A 238 -2.69 8.21 -22.60
N LYS A 239 -1.70 9.09 -22.80
CA LYS A 239 -0.51 8.76 -23.61
C LYS A 239 0.39 7.76 -22.89
N ALA A 240 0.77 8.02 -21.64
CA ALA A 240 1.65 7.14 -20.88
C ALA A 240 1.02 5.77 -20.57
N GLY A 241 -0.30 5.73 -20.41
CA GLY A 241 -1.06 4.50 -20.17
C GLY A 241 -1.27 3.63 -21.42
N THR A 242 -1.12 4.20 -22.63
CA THR A 242 -1.33 3.47 -23.90
C THR A 242 -0.03 3.16 -24.64
N ASP A 243 1.02 3.97 -24.46
CA ASP A 243 2.30 3.82 -25.16
C ASP A 243 3.46 3.62 -24.17
N GLY A 244 4.03 2.42 -24.17
CA GLY A 244 5.16 2.06 -23.31
C GLY A 244 6.44 2.84 -23.60
N ALA A 245 6.69 3.22 -24.85
CA ALA A 245 7.88 3.99 -25.22
C ALA A 245 7.76 5.45 -24.74
N LEU A 246 6.56 6.05 -24.82
CA LEU A 246 6.33 7.39 -24.26
C LEU A 246 6.46 7.38 -22.73
N ARG A 247 5.98 6.32 -22.08
CA ARG A 247 6.11 6.14 -20.61
C ARG A 247 7.57 6.02 -20.17
N GLU A 248 8.35 5.20 -20.87
CA GLU A 248 9.78 5.02 -20.60
C GLU A 248 10.57 6.31 -20.85
N ALA A 249 10.32 6.99 -21.97
CA ALA A 249 10.94 8.29 -22.26
C ALA A 249 10.54 9.36 -21.23
N GLY A 250 9.29 9.38 -20.78
CA GLY A 250 8.82 10.28 -19.73
C GLY A 250 9.50 10.01 -18.39
N THR A 251 9.67 8.74 -18.02
CA THR A 251 10.41 8.32 -16.83
C THR A 251 11.88 8.74 -16.91
N GLN A 252 12.52 8.56 -18.06
CA GLN A 252 13.91 9.00 -18.26
C GLN A 252 14.08 10.52 -18.07
N ILE A 253 13.09 11.33 -18.48
CA ILE A 253 13.13 12.78 -18.28
C ILE A 253 13.23 13.14 -16.79
N PHE A 254 12.60 12.39 -15.87
CA PHE A 254 12.76 12.66 -14.43
C PHE A 254 14.22 12.59 -13.99
N GLY A 255 14.96 11.58 -14.47
CA GLY A 255 16.39 11.45 -14.20
C GLY A 255 17.23 12.53 -14.88
N ASP A 256 16.96 12.82 -16.16
CA ASP A 256 17.69 13.83 -16.93
C ASP A 256 17.55 15.24 -16.35
N GLU A 257 16.38 15.56 -15.77
CA GLU A 257 16.09 16.85 -15.12
C GLU A 257 16.63 16.90 -13.67
N GLY A 258 17.24 15.81 -13.18
CA GLY A 258 17.82 15.72 -11.84
C GLY A 258 16.77 15.65 -10.72
N TRP A 259 15.56 15.18 -11.01
CA TRP A 259 14.45 15.15 -10.05
C TRP A 259 14.40 13.87 -9.21
N VAL A 260 15.35 12.95 -9.36
CA VAL A 260 15.28 11.63 -8.71
C VAL A 260 16.33 11.52 -7.61
N LEU A 261 15.85 11.35 -6.37
CA LEU A 261 16.68 10.97 -5.23
C LEU A 261 16.84 9.45 -5.20
N PRO A 262 18.07 8.94 -5.00
CA PRO A 262 18.29 7.51 -4.90
C PRO A 262 17.65 6.96 -3.62
N GLN A 263 17.00 5.81 -3.73
CA GLN A 263 16.35 5.16 -2.61
C GLN A 263 17.23 4.03 -2.05
N THR A 264 18.17 4.39 -1.17
CA THR A 264 19.13 3.44 -0.59
C THR A 264 18.80 3.00 0.83
N ASP A 265 17.94 3.73 1.54
CA ASP A 265 17.72 3.54 2.97
C ASP A 265 17.05 2.21 3.33
N PHE A 266 16.33 1.61 2.38
CA PHE A 266 15.68 0.31 2.56
C PHE A 266 16.54 -0.88 2.12
N LEU A 267 17.69 -0.65 1.48
CA LEU A 267 18.58 -1.72 1.02
C LEU A 267 19.08 -2.64 2.14
N PRO A 268 19.40 -2.15 3.36
CA PRO A 268 19.77 -3.03 4.48
C PRO A 268 18.65 -3.99 4.93
N TYR A 269 17.41 -3.74 4.51
CA TYR A 269 16.21 -4.47 4.91
C TYR A 269 15.61 -5.30 3.77
N LEU A 270 16.34 -5.48 2.66
CA LEU A 270 15.87 -6.31 1.54
C LEU A 270 15.50 -7.71 2.02
N ASP A 271 14.39 -8.21 1.48
CA ASP A 271 13.90 -9.56 1.74
C ASP A 271 14.68 -10.59 0.91
N ASP A 272 15.95 -10.80 1.28
CA ASP A 272 16.85 -11.76 0.62
C ASP A 272 16.67 -13.20 1.16
N GLY A 273 15.74 -13.38 2.11
CA GLY A 273 15.46 -14.66 2.74
C GLY A 273 14.66 -15.60 1.84
N THR A 274 14.99 -16.88 1.87
CA THR A 274 14.19 -17.92 1.17
C THR A 274 12.83 -18.18 1.82
N GLU A 275 12.63 -17.76 3.08
CA GLU A 275 11.39 -17.97 3.85
C GLU A 275 10.76 -16.65 4.27
N LEU A 276 9.51 -16.45 3.84
CA LEU A 276 8.69 -15.29 4.20
C LEU A 276 8.29 -15.34 5.67
N ARG A 277 8.36 -14.20 6.36
CA ARG A 277 7.95 -14.09 7.76
C ARG A 277 6.43 -14.04 7.87
N LEU A 278 5.89 -14.90 8.71
CA LEU A 278 4.47 -14.90 9.06
C LEU A 278 4.24 -13.96 10.24
N TYR A 279 3.01 -13.48 10.39
CA TYR A 279 2.63 -12.59 11.48
C TYR A 279 2.87 -13.23 12.86
N ASP A 280 2.66 -14.54 13.03
CA ASP A 280 2.96 -15.24 14.29
C ASP A 280 4.45 -15.48 14.53
N ASP A 281 5.28 -15.44 13.49
CA ASP A 281 6.74 -15.48 13.63
C ASP A 281 7.32 -14.09 13.99
N LEU A 282 6.47 -13.06 14.03
CA LEU A 282 6.78 -11.67 14.40
C LEU A 282 6.07 -11.34 15.71
N PRO A 283 6.63 -11.74 16.87
CA PRO A 283 6.00 -11.50 18.16
C PRO A 283 5.86 -10.00 18.44
N PRO A 284 4.82 -9.58 19.18
CA PRO A 284 4.67 -8.20 19.60
C PRO A 284 5.92 -7.71 20.34
N LEU A 285 6.30 -6.46 20.11
CA LEU A 285 7.47 -5.89 20.77
C LEU A 285 7.13 -5.43 22.19
N GLY A 286 7.92 -5.92 23.13
CA GLY A 286 7.71 -5.74 24.57
C GLY A 286 6.38 -6.34 25.04
N ASP A 287 5.97 -6.00 26.26
CA ASP A 287 4.67 -6.38 26.83
C ASP A 287 3.55 -5.45 26.29
N SER A 288 3.56 -5.16 24.98
CA SER A 288 2.62 -4.22 24.33
C SER A 288 1.18 -4.73 24.33
N LEU A 289 0.99 -6.04 24.45
CA LEU A 289 -0.29 -6.68 24.68
C LEU A 289 -0.29 -7.38 26.04
N PRO A 290 -1.45 -7.47 26.72
CA PRO A 290 -1.58 -8.29 27.90
C PRO A 290 -1.26 -9.76 27.56
N PRO A 291 -0.66 -10.51 28.50
CA PRO A 291 -0.43 -11.95 28.32
C PRO A 291 -1.76 -12.65 28.08
N ARG A 292 -1.79 -13.63 27.17
CA ARG A 292 -2.98 -14.47 26.95
C ARG A 292 -3.36 -15.13 28.28
N PRO A 293 -4.64 -15.07 28.69
CA PRO A 293 -5.12 -15.72 29.91
C PRO A 293 -5.00 -17.24 29.83
#